data_AF-A0A9D2D1R8-F1
#
_entry.id   AF-A0A9D2D1R8-F1
#
_cell.length_a   1.000
_cell.length_b   1.000
_cell.length_c   1.000
_cell.angle_alpha   90.00
_cell.angle_beta   90.00
_cell.angle_gamma   90.00
#
_symmetry.space_group_name_H-M   'P 1'
#
loop_
_entity.id
_entity.type
_entity.pdbx_description
1 polymer ?
#
loop_
_entity_poly.entity_id
_entity_poly.type
_entity_poly.pdbx_seq_one_letter_code
_entity_poly.pdbx_strand_id
1 'polypeptide(L)'
;MNVSWTEELLSLYDKNVSEAGIIHYKSYVKNGKEESVPYVLLPPFHTTVKAQIQIILSSEGIFLGASKVDNEDQLTIIPVTEKSGSRTAGKAAHPLCDNLKYLAGDYGEY
;
A
#
# COMPACT_ATOMS: atom_id res chain seq x y z
N MET A 1 -20.31 21.77 -23.20
CA MET A 1 -19.90 22.09 -21.81
C MET A 1 -18.46 21.66 -21.67
N ASN A 2 -17.57 22.52 -21.18
CA ASN A 2 -16.17 22.14 -20.93
C ASN A 2 -16.17 21.20 -19.72
N VAL A 3 -15.71 19.97 -19.91
CA VAL A 3 -15.53 19.01 -18.82
C VAL A 3 -14.33 19.50 -18.00
N SER A 4 -14.47 19.52 -16.67
CA SER A 4 -13.36 19.88 -15.79
C SER A 4 -12.33 18.75 -15.77
N TRP A 5 -11.06 19.06 -15.55
CA TRP A 5 -10.01 18.03 -15.43
C TRP A 5 -10.34 17.00 -14.33
N THR A 6 -11.01 17.41 -13.25
CA THR A 6 -11.47 16.49 -12.20
C THR A 6 -12.51 15.48 -12.71
N GLU A 7 -13.47 15.91 -13.52
CA GLU A 7 -14.46 15.02 -14.14
C GLU A 7 -13.82 14.06 -15.14
N GLU A 8 -12.79 14.50 -15.88
CA GLU A 8 -12.03 13.63 -16.78
C GLU A 8 -11.28 12.53 -16.01
N LEU A 9 -10.63 12.88 -14.89
CA LEU A 9 -9.95 11.93 -14.02
C LEU A 9 -10.92 10.92 -13.39
N LEU A 10 -12.08 11.39 -12.91
CA LEU A 10 -13.12 10.52 -12.38
C LEU A 10 -13.67 9.57 -13.45
N SER A 11 -14.00 10.08 -14.64
CA SER A 11 -14.43 9.25 -15.76
C SER A 11 -13.38 8.20 -16.15
N LEU A 12 -12.09 8.56 -16.14
CA LEU A 12 -11.02 7.62 -16.42
C LEU A 12 -10.95 6.53 -15.36
N TYR A 13 -11.08 6.89 -14.08
CA TYR A 13 -11.13 5.94 -12.99
C TYR A 13 -12.29 4.96 -13.15
N ASP A 14 -13.52 5.47 -13.33
CA ASP A 14 -14.74 4.67 -13.43
C ASP A 14 -14.69 3.68 -14.60
N LYS A 15 -14.10 4.08 -15.74
CA LYS A 15 -13.88 3.20 -16.90
C LYS A 15 -12.93 2.04 -16.63
N ASN A 16 -12.05 2.18 -15.63
CA ASN A 16 -11.03 1.19 -15.28
C ASN A 16 -11.25 0.59 -13.88
N VAL A 17 -12.42 0.78 -13.26
CA VAL A 17 -12.67 0.35 -11.88
C VAL A 17 -12.50 -1.17 -11.69
N SER A 18 -12.67 -1.98 -12.75
CA SER A 18 -12.41 -3.42 -12.73
C SER A 18 -10.94 -3.77 -12.44
N GLU A 19 -10.02 -2.85 -12.71
CA GLU A 19 -8.58 -3.01 -12.44
C GLU A 19 -8.17 -2.48 -11.06
N ALA A 20 -9.10 -1.86 -10.31
CA ALA A 20 -8.80 -1.27 -9.02
C ALA A 20 -8.36 -2.36 -8.02
N GLY A 21 -7.18 -2.20 -7.45
CA GLY A 21 -6.58 -3.14 -6.51
C GLY A 21 -5.87 -4.34 -7.14
N ILE A 22 -5.90 -4.50 -8.46
CA ILE A 22 -5.18 -5.56 -9.16
C ILE A 22 -3.74 -5.10 -9.41
N ILE A 23 -2.77 -5.84 -8.88
CA ILE A 23 -1.34 -5.57 -9.09
C ILE A 23 -0.93 -6.14 -10.45
N HIS A 24 -0.50 -5.26 -11.33
CA HIS A 24 0.07 -5.58 -12.63
C HIS A 24 1.57 -5.35 -12.61
N TYR A 25 2.29 -5.93 -13.57
CA TYR A 25 3.73 -5.78 -13.70
C TYR A 25 4.08 -5.26 -15.09
N LYS A 26 5.04 -4.32 -15.14
CA LYS A 26 5.60 -3.82 -16.38
C LYS A 26 7.10 -4.14 -16.43
N SER A 27 7.49 -4.93 -17.42
CA SER A 27 8.91 -5.19 -17.70
C SER A 27 9.51 -4.11 -18.60
N TYR A 28 10.72 -3.67 -18.30
CA TYR A 28 11.53 -2.84 -19.19
C TYR A 28 13.02 -3.17 -19.02
N VAL A 29 13.83 -2.85 -20.03
CA VAL A 29 15.27 -3.05 -19.97
C VAL A 29 15.94 -1.76 -19.49
N LYS A 30 16.72 -1.86 -18.42
CA LYS A 30 17.53 -0.75 -17.89
C LYS A 30 18.97 -1.22 -17.71
N ASN A 31 19.91 -0.51 -18.31
CA ASN A 31 21.34 -0.86 -18.29
C ASN A 31 21.63 -2.32 -18.72
N GLY A 32 20.88 -2.83 -19.71
CA GLY A 32 21.02 -4.21 -20.21
C GLY A 32 20.45 -5.30 -19.29
N LYS A 33 19.76 -4.94 -18.21
CA LYS A 33 19.05 -5.87 -17.32
C LYS A 33 17.54 -5.68 -17.46
N GLU A 34 16.80 -6.77 -17.48
CA GLU A 34 15.34 -6.73 -17.40
C GLU A 34 14.93 -6.41 -15.96
N GLU A 35 14.12 -5.37 -15.79
CA GLU A 35 13.49 -4.99 -14.53
C GLU A 35 11.98 -5.10 -14.68
N SER A 36 11.33 -5.74 -13.72
CA SER A 36 9.87 -5.78 -13.60
C SER A 36 9.43 -4.88 -12.45
N VAL A 37 8.55 -3.92 -12.74
CA VAL A 37 8.03 -2.98 -11.75
C VAL A 37 6.53 -3.16 -11.61
N PRO A 38 6.03 -3.36 -10.38
CA PRO A 38 4.60 -3.45 -10.15
C PRO A 38 3.93 -2.08 -10.25
N TYR A 39 2.69 -2.07 -10.74
CA TYR A 39 1.82 -0.90 -10.76
C TYR A 39 0.37 -1.33 -10.50
N VAL A 40 -0.42 -0.44 -9.91
CA VAL A 40 -1.81 -0.71 -9.56
C VAL A 40 -2.65 0.55 -9.63
N LEU A 41 -3.88 0.44 -10.11
CA LEU A 41 -4.90 1.44 -9.89
C LEU A 41 -5.40 1.31 -8.45
N LEU A 42 -5.12 2.29 -7.59
CA LEU A 42 -5.52 2.21 -6.19
C LEU A 42 -7.05 2.33 -6.05
N PRO A 43 -7.70 1.49 -5.23
CA PRO A 43 -9.06 1.76 -4.78
C PRO A 43 -9.12 3.11 -4.04
N PRO A 44 -10.30 3.77 -3.96
CA PRO A 44 -10.41 5.04 -3.24
C PRO A 44 -10.00 4.85 -1.78
N PHE A 45 -9.31 5.83 -1.21
CA PHE A 45 -8.82 5.77 0.17
C PHE A 45 -7.85 4.62 0.46
N HIS A 46 -7.03 4.22 -0.52
CA HIS A 46 -5.95 3.27 -0.33
C HIS A 46 -4.61 3.86 -0.74
N THR A 47 -3.53 3.29 -0.20
CA THR A 47 -2.16 3.53 -0.65
C THR A 47 -1.42 2.21 -0.76
N THR A 48 -0.23 2.24 -1.34
CA THR A 48 0.70 1.11 -1.29
C THR A 48 1.76 1.33 -0.22
N VAL A 49 2.11 0.27 0.50
CA VAL A 49 3.29 0.21 1.38
C VAL A 49 4.17 -0.96 0.98
N LYS A 50 5.40 -0.97 1.49
CA LYS A 50 6.35 -2.07 1.29
C LYS A 50 6.41 -2.93 2.56
N ALA A 51 5.52 -3.90 2.69
CA ALA A 51 5.47 -4.78 3.85
C ALA A 51 6.69 -5.70 3.86
N GLN A 52 7.46 -5.68 4.96
CA GLN A 52 8.70 -6.47 5.06
C GLN A 52 8.53 -7.73 5.91
N ILE A 53 7.54 -7.73 6.80
CA ILE A 53 7.26 -8.79 7.76
C ILE A 53 5.76 -9.09 7.71
N GLN A 54 5.42 -10.37 7.61
CA GLN A 54 4.06 -10.86 7.79
C GLN A 54 3.94 -11.47 9.19
N ILE A 55 2.86 -11.13 9.88
CA ILE A 55 2.52 -11.70 11.19
C ILE A 55 1.26 -12.53 11.02
N ILE A 56 1.28 -13.76 11.55
CA ILE A 56 0.14 -14.66 11.56
C ILE A 56 -0.45 -14.63 12.97
N LEU A 57 -1.73 -14.28 13.07
CA LEU A 57 -2.49 -14.26 14.30
C LEU A 57 -3.64 -15.28 14.22
N SER A 58 -4.02 -15.87 15.35
CA SER A 58 -5.29 -16.60 15.45
C SER A 58 -6.48 -15.64 15.41
N SER A 59 -7.70 -16.16 15.29
CA SER A 59 -8.93 -15.36 15.37
C SER A 59 -9.09 -14.61 16.70
N GLU A 60 -8.46 -15.10 17.77
CA GLU A 60 -8.45 -14.50 19.10
C GLU A 60 -7.30 -13.49 19.27
N GLY A 61 -6.52 -13.25 18.22
CA GLY A 61 -5.38 -12.32 18.23
C GLY A 61 -4.10 -12.90 18.83
N ILE A 62 -3.99 -14.23 18.99
CA ILE A 62 -2.79 -14.88 19.52
C ILE A 62 -1.71 -14.92 18.44
N PHE A 63 -0.47 -14.53 18.79
CA PHE A 63 0.68 -14.64 17.89
C PHE A 63 1.00 -16.11 17.57
N LEU A 64 0.94 -16.46 16.29
CA LEU A 64 1.25 -17.80 15.79
C LEU A 64 2.61 -17.86 15.08
N GLY A 65 3.06 -16.74 14.52
CA GLY A 65 4.36 -16.68 13.86
C GLY A 65 4.59 -15.38 13.10
N ALA A 66 5.84 -15.21 12.66
CA ALA A 66 6.23 -14.15 11.75
C ALA A 66 7.26 -14.65 10.75
N SER A 67 7.20 -14.12 9.54
CA SER A 67 8.15 -14.40 8.47
C SER A 67 8.46 -13.13 7.68
N LYS A 68 9.60 -13.14 6.99
CA LYS A 68 9.91 -12.09 6.01
C LYS A 68 8.97 -12.25 4.81
N VAL A 69 8.49 -11.13 4.27
CA VAL A 69 7.75 -11.11 3.01
C VAL A 69 8.74 -11.16 1.85
N ASP A 70 8.51 -12.08 0.91
CA ASP A 70 9.33 -12.22 -0.29
C ASP A 70 9.28 -10.94 -1.12
N ASN A 71 10.40 -10.56 -1.74
CA ASN A 71 10.56 -9.25 -2.38
C ASN A 71 9.47 -8.94 -3.42
N GLU A 72 8.97 -9.98 -4.10
CA GLU A 72 7.90 -9.89 -5.10
C GLU A 72 6.52 -9.61 -4.53
N ASP A 73 6.30 -9.94 -3.24
CA ASP A 73 5.03 -9.80 -2.51
C ASP A 73 5.01 -8.58 -1.57
N GLN A 74 6.11 -7.83 -1.48
CA GLN A 74 6.20 -6.71 -0.52
C GLN A 74 5.27 -5.54 -0.86
N LEU A 75 4.84 -5.38 -2.11
CA LEU A 75 3.91 -4.31 -2.47
C LEU A 75 2.52 -4.64 -1.94
N THR A 76 2.12 -3.99 -0.85
CA THR A 76 0.85 -4.24 -0.17
C THR A 76 -0.05 -3.03 -0.27
N ILE A 77 -1.29 -3.25 -0.69
CA ILE A 77 -2.33 -2.21 -0.72
C ILE A 77 -2.97 -2.15 0.66
N ILE A 78 -3.02 -0.96 1.26
CA ILE A 78 -3.63 -0.73 2.57
C ILE A 78 -4.66 0.40 2.51
N PRO A 79 -5.75 0.33 3.30
CA PRO A 79 -6.66 1.46 3.44
C PRO A 79 -5.99 2.60 4.18
N VAL A 80 -6.41 3.84 3.93
CA VAL A 80 -5.93 5.05 4.59
C VAL A 80 -7.08 6.01 4.83
N THR A 81 -6.98 6.83 5.89
CA THR A 81 -7.76 8.07 5.98
C THR A 81 -7.05 9.18 5.22
N GLU A 82 -7.77 10.21 4.79
CA GLU A 82 -7.20 11.41 4.14
C GLU A 82 -6.04 11.99 4.98
N LYS A 83 -6.23 12.11 6.30
CA LYS A 83 -5.20 12.61 7.23
C LYS A 83 -3.97 11.71 7.30
N SER A 84 -4.15 10.38 7.30
CA SER A 84 -3.02 9.45 7.34
C SER A 84 -2.27 9.38 6.01
N GLY A 85 -2.96 9.48 4.87
CA GLY A 85 -2.36 9.44 3.53
C GLY A 85 -1.63 10.73 3.14
N SER A 86 -2.06 11.89 3.65
CA SER A 86 -1.45 13.21 3.42
C SER A 86 -0.41 13.61 4.48
N ARG A 87 -0.05 12.69 5.38
CA ARG A 87 0.81 12.98 6.52
C ARG A 87 2.24 13.33 6.09
N THR A 88 2.65 14.57 6.35
CA THR A 88 4.05 15.04 6.22
C THR A 88 4.78 15.08 7.57
N ALA A 89 4.04 15.25 8.68
CA ALA A 89 4.55 15.24 10.06
C ALA A 89 3.45 14.83 11.07
N GLY A 90 3.84 14.47 12.31
CA GLY A 90 2.91 14.11 13.39
C GLY A 90 2.43 12.65 13.38
N LYS A 91 1.60 12.26 14.37
CA LYS A 91 1.02 10.90 14.47
C LYS A 91 -0.36 10.85 13.80
N ALA A 92 -0.49 10.07 12.73
CA ALA A 92 -1.79 9.70 12.13
C ALA A 92 -1.70 8.29 11.56
N ALA A 93 -1.99 7.27 12.38
CA ALA A 93 -1.81 5.87 12.00
C ALA A 93 -2.73 5.48 10.84
N HIS A 94 -2.25 4.58 9.98
CA HIS A 94 -3.13 3.86 9.06
C HIS A 94 -3.98 2.84 9.86
N PRO A 95 -5.12 2.36 9.32
CA PRO A 95 -5.92 1.30 9.94
C PRO A 95 -5.14 0.01 10.18
N LEU A 96 -4.12 -0.26 9.36
CA LEU A 96 -3.13 -1.30 9.59
C LEU A 96 -1.88 -0.69 10.26
N CYS A 97 -1.27 -1.41 11.20
CA CYS A 97 -0.04 -1.01 11.91
C CYS A 97 1.16 -0.94 10.95
N ASP A 98 1.20 0.12 10.16
CA ASP A 98 2.13 0.34 9.04
C ASP A 98 3.60 0.45 9.47
N ASN A 99 3.88 0.85 10.71
CA ASN A 99 5.25 0.92 11.23
C ASN A 99 5.31 0.33 12.64
N LEU A 100 6.42 -0.38 12.96
CA LEU A 100 6.63 -1.04 14.26
C LEU A 100 6.45 -0.09 15.45
N LYS A 101 6.83 1.19 15.31
CA LYS A 101 6.62 2.23 16.34
C LYS A 101 5.16 2.45 16.78
N TYR A 102 4.19 1.97 15.99
CA TYR A 102 2.77 2.01 16.36
C TYR A 102 2.30 0.75 17.08
N LEU A 103 3.11 -0.31 17.09
CA LEU A 103 2.84 -1.59 17.73
C LEU A 103 3.70 -1.79 18.99
N ALA A 104 4.98 -1.40 18.92
CA ALA A 104 5.97 -1.56 19.97
C ALA A 104 5.99 -0.31 20.87
N GLY A 105 5.47 -0.43 22.10
CA GLY A 105 5.48 0.66 23.09
C GLY A 105 6.89 1.03 23.57
N ASP A 106 7.81 0.08 23.47
CA ASP A 106 9.24 0.13 23.80
C ASP A 106 10.12 0.55 22.60
N TYR A 107 9.53 0.93 21.46
CA TYR A 107 10.29 1.29 20.25
C TYR A 107 11.33 2.39 20.45
N GLY A 108 11.17 3.26 21.45
CA GLY A 108 12.12 4.33 21.77
C GLY A 108 13.29 3.91 22.67
N GLU A 109 13.31 2.66 23.14
CA GLU A 109 14.32 2.13 24.09
C GLU A 109 15.47 1.39 23.39
N TYR A 110 15.37 1.17 22.07
CA TYR A 110 16.33 0.44 21.22
C TYR A 110 16.62 1.22 19.92
#